data_AF-A0A9J7L9C7-F1
#
_entry.id   AF-A0A9J7L9C7-F1
#
_cell.length_a   1.000
_cell.length_b   1.000
_cell.length_c   1.000
_cell.angle_alpha   90.00
_cell.angle_beta   90.00
_cell.angle_gamma   90.00
#
_symmetry.space_group_name_H-M   'P 1'
#
loop_
_entity.id
_entity.type
_entity.pdbx_description
1 polymer ?
#
loop_
_entity_poly.entity_id
_entity_poly.type
_entity_poly.pdbx_seq_one_letter_code
_entity_poly.pdbx_strand_id
1 'polypeptide(L)'
;MGNMSRNRVILISVVVGVLGIVVGVLIGYFSRGSAPSTGEFADFLSEGDAWVAEALRDEISAENIEENLRYLTSGPHLAGTPESKAYADWVVQKWREQGLDDAYVTNYNILLSYPDRDSPSYIALLDENDRERFRTAVFEEAVDAETEQWLSSIVQPFNAYSAPGTVQGDVVYVNYARVEDYERLRDQLGIDVTGKVVIARYGKIFRGEKAKYSQEFGAAGLILYTDPEDTVGSGGEADM
;
A
#
# COMPACT_ATOMS: atom_id res chain seq x y z
N MET A 1 21.21 58.46 -25.29
CA MET A 1 20.84 57.25 -24.53
C MET A 1 21.81 57.09 -23.38
N GLY A 2 21.40 57.43 -22.16
CA GLY A 2 22.29 57.46 -21.00
C GLY A 2 22.59 56.05 -20.49
N ASN A 3 23.88 55.70 -20.43
CA ASN A 3 24.34 54.42 -19.87
C ASN A 3 23.94 54.35 -18.38
N MET A 4 23.04 53.42 -18.08
CA MET A 4 22.62 53.13 -16.71
C MET A 4 23.77 52.42 -15.99
N SER A 5 24.20 52.93 -14.83
CA SER A 5 25.31 52.33 -14.09
C SER A 5 24.96 50.91 -13.66
N ARG A 6 25.94 50.00 -13.67
CA ARG A 6 25.78 48.58 -13.32
C ARG A 6 25.03 48.36 -12.00
N ASN A 7 25.26 49.25 -11.02
CA ASN A 7 24.59 49.20 -9.72
C ASN A 7 23.10 49.53 -9.78
N ARG A 8 22.66 50.41 -10.70
CA ARG A 8 21.24 50.70 -10.92
C ARG A 8 20.53 49.54 -11.62
N VAL A 9 21.20 48.87 -12.56
CA VAL A 9 20.65 47.67 -13.22
C VAL A 9 20.46 46.55 -12.19
N ILE A 10 21.46 46.30 -11.34
CA ILE A 10 21.36 45.30 -10.27
C ILE A 10 20.23 45.65 -9.29
N LEU A 11 20.12 46.91 -8.87
CA LEU A 11 19.06 47.35 -7.95
C LEU A 11 17.67 47.15 -8.56
N ILE A 12 17.48 47.51 -9.83
CA ILE A 12 16.21 47.33 -10.54
C ILE A 12 15.88 45.83 -10.67
N SER A 13 16.84 44.99 -11.02
CA SER A 13 16.65 43.53 -11.12
C SER A 13 16.27 42.91 -9.78
N VAL A 14 16.88 43.35 -8.68
CA VAL A 14 16.52 42.88 -7.32
C VAL A 14 15.11 43.33 -6.95
N VAL A 15 14.74 44.58 -7.21
CA VAL A 15 13.40 45.09 -6.92
C VAL A 15 12.32 44.35 -7.73
N VAL A 16 12.56 44.10 -9.02
CA VAL A 16 11.64 43.33 -9.87
C VAL A 16 11.54 41.87 -9.39
N GLY A 17 12.66 41.26 -9.00
CA GLY A 17 12.67 39.90 -8.46
C GLY A 17 11.87 39.79 -7.16
N VAL A 18 12.05 40.73 -6.23
CA VAL A 18 11.29 40.78 -4.97
C VAL A 18 9.81 41.01 -5.23
N LEU A 19 9.45 41.93 -6.15
CA LEU A 19 8.05 42.15 -6.52
C LEU A 19 7.41 40.89 -7.12
N GLY A 20 8.14 40.18 -7.99
CA GLY A 20 7.69 38.93 -8.59
C GLY A 20 7.43 37.83 -7.54
N ILE A 21 8.31 37.72 -6.55
CA ILE A 21 8.13 36.78 -5.42
C ILE A 21 6.91 37.18 -4.58
N VAL A 22 6.75 38.46 -4.24
CA VAL A 22 5.60 38.94 -3.46
C VAL A 22 4.30 38.68 -4.20
N VAL A 23 4.23 38.98 -5.49
CA VAL A 23 3.04 38.69 -6.32
C VAL A 23 2.79 37.19 -6.41
N GLY A 24 3.84 36.37 -6.60
CA GLY A 24 3.73 34.91 -6.61
C GLY A 24 3.22 34.33 -5.29
N VAL A 25 3.69 34.86 -4.15
CA VAL A 25 3.20 34.48 -2.82
C VAL A 25 1.76 34.94 -2.60
N LEU A 26 1.38 36.14 -3.04
CA LEU A 26 0.02 36.63 -2.92
C LEU A 26 -0.94 35.79 -3.79
N ILE A 27 -0.58 35.50 -5.03
CA ILE A 27 -1.35 34.58 -5.87
C ILE A 27 -1.43 33.21 -5.21
N GLY A 28 -0.32 32.61 -4.77
CA GLY A 28 -0.34 31.31 -4.09
C GLY A 28 -1.15 31.29 -2.79
N TYR A 29 -1.18 32.41 -2.05
CA TYR A 29 -1.95 32.57 -0.81
C TYR A 29 -3.45 32.70 -1.07
N PHE A 30 -3.85 33.48 -2.09
CA PHE A 30 -5.26 33.71 -2.43
C PHE A 30 -5.85 32.67 -3.40
N SER A 31 -5.02 31.89 -4.11
CA SER A 31 -5.44 30.78 -4.97
C SER A 31 -5.65 29.47 -4.22
N ARG A 32 -5.35 29.42 -2.92
CA ARG A 32 -5.80 28.32 -2.06
C ARG A 32 -7.31 28.46 -1.89
N GLY A 33 -8.07 27.90 -2.84
CA GLY A 33 -9.42 27.47 -2.54
C GLY A 33 -9.37 26.64 -1.26
N SER A 34 -10.11 27.07 -0.25
CA SER A 34 -10.21 26.30 0.98
C SER A 34 -10.80 24.95 0.60
N ALA A 35 -10.21 23.85 1.08
CA ALA A 35 -10.92 22.58 1.03
C ALA A 35 -12.26 22.81 1.72
N PRO A 36 -13.39 22.41 1.11
CA PRO A 36 -14.69 22.74 1.64
C PRO A 36 -14.76 22.34 3.11
N SER A 37 -15.11 23.30 3.95
CA SER A 37 -15.31 23.02 5.37
C SER A 37 -16.40 21.96 5.51
N THR A 38 -16.41 21.23 6.63
CA THR A 38 -17.48 20.26 6.93
C THR A 38 -18.88 20.89 6.85
N GLY A 39 -18.99 22.22 7.02
CA GLY A 39 -20.21 23.00 6.78
C GLY A 39 -20.55 23.19 5.31
N GLU A 40 -19.57 23.43 4.43
CA GLU A 40 -19.82 23.54 2.97
C GLU A 40 -20.20 22.18 2.34
N PHE A 41 -19.68 21.07 2.86
CA PHE A 41 -20.15 19.74 2.46
C PHE A 41 -21.56 19.43 2.97
N ALA A 42 -21.90 19.87 4.19
CA ALA A 42 -23.25 19.76 4.73
C ALA A 42 -24.25 20.67 4.00
N ASP A 43 -23.84 21.88 3.63
CA ASP A 43 -24.66 22.81 2.85
C ASP A 43 -24.88 22.27 1.41
N PHE A 44 -23.85 21.70 0.77
CA PHE A 44 -23.97 20.99 -0.51
C PHE A 44 -24.93 19.79 -0.43
N LEU A 45 -24.91 19.02 0.66
CA LEU A 45 -25.87 17.96 0.91
C LEU A 45 -27.27 18.50 1.25
N SER A 46 -27.38 19.70 1.82
CA SER A 46 -28.65 20.36 2.13
C SER A 46 -29.31 21.02 0.90
N GLU A 47 -28.51 21.34 -0.12
CA GLU A 47 -28.97 21.79 -1.44
C GLU A 47 -29.46 20.64 -2.32
N GLY A 48 -29.14 19.39 -1.96
CA GLY A 48 -29.69 18.21 -2.60
C GLY A 48 -31.16 18.02 -2.22
N ASP A 49 -32.04 18.04 -3.22
CA ASP A 49 -33.44 17.70 -3.01
C ASP A 49 -33.57 16.35 -2.28
N ALA A 50 -34.26 16.33 -1.14
CA ALA A 50 -34.41 15.12 -0.32
C ALA A 50 -34.96 13.90 -1.10
N TRP A 51 -35.76 14.15 -2.14
CA TRP A 51 -36.27 13.09 -3.01
C TRP A 51 -35.18 12.44 -3.88
N VAL A 52 -34.13 13.17 -4.27
CA VAL A 52 -32.99 12.63 -5.05
C VAL A 52 -32.17 11.70 -4.17
N ALA A 53 -31.89 12.09 -2.93
CA ALA A 53 -31.17 11.26 -1.98
C ALA A 53 -31.94 9.96 -1.67
N GLU A 54 -33.27 10.06 -1.53
CA GLU A 54 -34.12 8.89 -1.32
C GLU A 54 -34.17 7.99 -2.56
N ALA A 55 -34.36 8.56 -3.76
CA ALA A 55 -34.31 7.81 -5.01
C ALA A 55 -32.97 7.08 -5.21
N LEU A 56 -31.84 7.74 -4.93
CA LEU A 56 -30.53 7.09 -5.01
C LEU A 56 -30.40 5.94 -4.00
N ARG A 57 -30.92 6.10 -2.79
CA ARG A 57 -30.89 5.06 -1.76
C ARG A 57 -31.73 3.85 -2.19
N ASP A 58 -32.92 4.09 -2.72
CA ASP A 58 -33.86 3.04 -3.12
C ASP A 58 -33.37 2.23 -4.31
N GLU A 59 -32.54 2.83 -5.18
CA GLU A 59 -31.93 2.17 -6.34
C GLU A 59 -30.65 1.36 -6.00
N ILE A 60 -30.07 1.53 -4.81
CA ILE A 60 -28.92 0.72 -4.37
C ILE A 60 -29.40 -0.68 -4.00
N SER A 61 -29.15 -1.63 -4.90
CA SER A 61 -29.51 -3.04 -4.73
C SER A 61 -28.35 -3.87 -4.16
N ALA A 62 -28.64 -4.62 -3.09
CA ALA A 62 -27.72 -5.61 -2.53
C ALA A 62 -27.41 -6.75 -3.51
N GLU A 63 -28.38 -7.15 -4.33
CA GLU A 63 -28.21 -8.18 -5.37
C GLU A 63 -27.20 -7.72 -6.43
N ASN A 64 -27.31 -6.47 -6.89
CA ASN A 64 -26.34 -5.89 -7.83
C ASN A 64 -24.93 -5.82 -7.23
N ILE A 65 -24.81 -5.50 -5.93
CA ILE A 65 -23.53 -5.49 -5.23
C ILE A 65 -22.94 -6.90 -5.19
N GLU A 66 -23.74 -7.91 -4.85
CA GLU A 66 -23.31 -9.31 -4.81
C GLU A 66 -22.84 -9.79 -6.18
N GLU A 67 -23.60 -9.54 -7.25
CA GLU A 67 -23.23 -9.93 -8.62
C GLU A 67 -21.93 -9.27 -9.08
N ASN A 68 -21.79 -7.97 -8.81
CA ASN A 68 -20.57 -7.23 -9.14
C ASN A 68 -19.37 -7.77 -8.36
N LEU A 69 -19.54 -8.05 -7.06
CA LEU A 69 -18.48 -8.64 -6.23
C LEU A 69 -18.06 -10.00 -6.79
N ARG A 70 -19.03 -10.87 -7.07
CA ARG A 70 -18.79 -12.22 -7.62
C ARG A 70 -18.00 -12.17 -8.92
N TYR A 71 -18.30 -11.21 -9.81
CA TYR A 71 -17.53 -11.03 -11.03
C TYR A 71 -16.11 -10.49 -10.75
N LEU A 72 -15.99 -9.43 -9.96
CA LEU A 72 -14.71 -8.78 -9.69
C LEU A 72 -13.73 -9.65 -8.89
N THR A 73 -14.23 -10.63 -8.13
CA THR A 73 -13.42 -11.61 -7.40
C THR A 73 -13.30 -12.96 -8.11
N SER A 74 -13.73 -13.08 -9.36
CA SER A 74 -13.75 -14.37 -10.07
C SER A 74 -12.37 -14.90 -10.45
N GLY A 75 -11.30 -14.09 -10.31
CA GLY A 75 -9.93 -14.54 -10.45
C GLY A 75 -8.91 -13.46 -10.04
N PRO A 76 -7.60 -13.81 -9.97
CA PRO A 76 -6.55 -12.88 -9.56
C PRO A 76 -6.43 -11.66 -10.49
N HIS A 77 -6.24 -10.48 -9.93
CA HIS A 77 -6.15 -9.22 -10.69
C HIS A 77 -5.09 -8.28 -10.14
N LEU A 78 -3.87 -8.81 -9.97
CA LEU A 78 -2.72 -8.07 -9.48
C LEU A 78 -2.43 -6.86 -10.39
N ALA A 79 -2.07 -5.72 -9.80
CA ALA A 79 -1.78 -4.50 -10.56
C ALA A 79 -0.77 -4.79 -11.69
N GLY A 80 -0.99 -4.21 -12.87
CA GLY A 80 -0.09 -4.34 -14.02
C GLY A 80 -0.23 -5.65 -14.83
N THR A 81 -1.12 -6.58 -14.46
CA THR A 81 -1.36 -7.79 -15.25
C THR A 81 -2.46 -7.61 -16.31
N PRO A 82 -2.51 -8.47 -17.35
CA PRO A 82 -3.60 -8.47 -18.33
C PRO A 82 -5.00 -8.63 -17.70
N GLU A 83 -5.13 -9.41 -16.63
CA GLU A 83 -6.38 -9.64 -15.91
C GLU A 83 -6.85 -8.36 -15.22
N SER A 84 -5.95 -7.65 -14.53
CA SER A 84 -6.27 -6.34 -13.93
C SER A 84 -6.75 -5.33 -14.97
N LYS A 85 -6.17 -5.35 -16.18
CA LYS A 85 -6.65 -4.53 -17.30
C LYS A 85 -8.06 -4.93 -17.75
N ALA A 86 -8.34 -6.23 -17.87
CA ALA A 86 -9.65 -6.72 -18.28
C ALA A 86 -10.76 -6.25 -17.32
N TYR A 87 -10.51 -6.29 -16.00
CA TYR A 87 -11.44 -5.74 -15.01
C TYR A 87 -11.60 -4.21 -15.13
N ALA A 88 -10.52 -3.47 -15.39
CA ALA A 88 -10.61 -2.02 -15.60
C ALA A 88 -11.45 -1.67 -16.85
N ASP A 89 -11.26 -2.42 -17.94
CA ASP A 89 -12.06 -2.27 -19.17
C ASP A 89 -13.55 -2.59 -18.90
N TRP A 90 -13.84 -3.62 -18.10
CA TRP A 90 -15.20 -3.96 -17.68
C TRP A 90 -15.86 -2.85 -16.86
N VAL A 91 -15.15 -2.24 -15.90
CA VAL A 91 -15.67 -1.11 -15.12
C VAL A 91 -16.02 0.07 -16.04
N VAL A 92 -15.12 0.41 -16.98
CA VAL A 92 -15.38 1.48 -17.95
C VAL A 92 -16.60 1.17 -18.81
N GLN A 93 -16.78 -0.08 -19.23
CA GLN A 93 -17.98 -0.49 -19.96
C GLN A 93 -19.24 -0.31 -19.11
N LYS A 94 -19.23 -0.76 -17.84
CA LYS A 94 -20.37 -0.62 -16.93
C LYS A 94 -20.77 0.83 -16.69
N TRP A 95 -19.79 1.71 -16.51
CA TRP A 95 -20.03 3.14 -16.36
C TRP A 95 -20.70 3.77 -17.59
N ARG A 96 -20.28 3.36 -18.80
CA ARG A 96 -20.92 3.83 -20.04
C ARG A 96 -22.34 3.28 -20.19
N GLU A 97 -22.56 2.01 -19.87
CA GLU A 97 -23.89 1.38 -19.88
C GLU A 97 -24.85 2.06 -18.90
N GLN A 98 -24.34 2.53 -17.76
CA GLN A 98 -25.10 3.24 -16.72
C GLN A 98 -25.30 4.74 -17.02
N GLY A 99 -24.81 5.23 -18.16
CA GLY A 99 -25.11 6.58 -18.65
C GLY A 99 -24.16 7.67 -18.16
N LEU A 100 -22.95 7.35 -17.70
CA LEU A 100 -21.93 8.38 -17.50
C LEU A 100 -21.53 8.99 -18.86
N ASP A 101 -21.42 10.32 -18.91
CA ASP A 101 -21.07 11.05 -20.12
C ASP A 101 -19.70 10.63 -20.69
N ASP A 102 -18.71 10.45 -19.81
CA ASP A 102 -17.35 10.07 -20.15
C ASP A 102 -16.77 9.04 -19.17
N ALA A 103 -16.18 7.97 -19.71
CA ALA A 103 -15.40 6.99 -18.95
C ALA A 103 -14.26 6.43 -19.81
N TYR A 104 -13.04 6.41 -19.29
CA TYR A 104 -11.85 5.94 -20.00
C TYR A 104 -10.75 5.47 -19.05
N VAL A 105 -9.85 4.62 -19.55
CA VAL A 105 -8.66 4.16 -18.84
C VAL A 105 -7.54 5.17 -19.03
N THR A 106 -6.88 5.59 -17.95
CA THR A 106 -5.65 6.39 -17.99
C THR A 106 -4.47 5.53 -17.56
N ASN A 107 -3.44 5.46 -18.41
CA ASN A 107 -2.28 4.63 -18.18
C ASN A 107 -1.11 5.43 -17.60
N TYR A 108 -0.41 4.83 -16.64
CA TYR A 108 0.82 5.36 -16.07
C TYR A 108 1.91 4.29 -16.10
N ASN A 109 3.12 4.70 -16.45
CA ASN A 109 4.29 3.85 -16.36
C ASN A 109 4.92 4.05 -14.98
N ILE A 110 4.68 3.11 -14.08
CA ILE A 110 5.15 3.14 -12.70
C ILE A 110 6.05 1.93 -12.42
N LEU A 111 6.99 2.09 -11.49
CA LEU A 111 7.81 0.98 -11.02
C LEU A 111 6.95 0.07 -10.13
N LEU A 112 6.77 -1.18 -10.56
CA LEU A 112 6.15 -2.24 -9.77
C LEU A 112 7.21 -3.27 -9.36
N SER A 113 6.84 -4.14 -8.42
CA SER A 113 7.70 -5.21 -7.92
C SER A 113 6.91 -6.51 -7.93
N TYR A 114 7.51 -7.55 -8.50
CA TYR A 114 6.97 -8.90 -8.54
C TYR A 114 8.07 -9.88 -8.16
N PRO A 115 7.72 -11.03 -7.57
CA PRO A 115 8.64 -12.11 -7.38
C PRO A 115 9.02 -12.75 -8.72
N ASP A 116 10.20 -13.37 -8.74
CA ASP A 116 10.57 -14.30 -9.80
C ASP A 116 9.81 -15.62 -9.61
N ARG A 117 9.04 -16.02 -10.63
CA ARG A 117 8.25 -17.26 -10.60
C ARG A 117 9.12 -18.51 -10.80
N ASP A 118 10.23 -18.37 -11.52
CA ASP A 118 11.17 -19.47 -11.78
C ASP A 118 12.17 -19.63 -10.64
N SER A 119 12.36 -18.59 -9.83
CA SER A 119 13.21 -18.58 -8.64
C SER A 119 12.44 -18.09 -7.40
N PRO A 120 11.57 -18.95 -6.83
CA PRO A 120 10.72 -18.55 -5.71
C PRO A 120 11.51 -18.21 -4.45
N SER A 121 11.03 -17.20 -3.71
CA SER A 121 11.56 -16.84 -2.40
C SER A 121 11.06 -17.80 -1.32
N TYR A 122 11.92 -18.18 -0.39
CA TYR A 122 11.56 -19.02 0.75
C TYR A 122 12.47 -18.73 1.94
N ILE A 123 12.06 -19.21 3.12
CA ILE A 123 12.88 -19.21 4.34
C ILE A 123 13.25 -20.65 4.65
N ALA A 124 14.50 -20.88 5.07
CA ALA A 124 14.99 -22.18 5.47
C ALA A 124 15.62 -22.16 6.86
N LEU A 125 15.47 -23.26 7.59
CA LEU A 125 16.25 -23.54 8.79
C LEU A 125 17.40 -24.48 8.42
N LEU A 126 18.61 -24.08 8.77
CA LEU A 126 19.83 -24.83 8.50
C LEU A 126 20.32 -25.50 9.78
N ASP A 127 20.96 -26.67 9.65
CA ASP A 127 21.72 -27.29 10.75
C ASP A 127 23.15 -26.75 10.86
N GLU A 128 23.92 -27.28 11.82
CA GLU A 128 25.31 -26.89 12.08
C GLU A 128 26.27 -27.12 10.89
N ASN A 129 25.86 -27.88 9.88
CA ASN A 129 26.62 -28.15 8.66
C ASN A 129 26.03 -27.43 7.44
N ASP A 130 25.25 -26.36 7.66
CA ASP A 130 24.54 -25.58 6.63
C ASP A 130 23.58 -26.42 5.77
N ARG A 131 23.05 -27.52 6.30
CA ARG A 131 22.07 -28.35 5.58
C ARG A 131 20.65 -27.94 5.93
N GLU A 132 19.82 -27.82 4.91
CA GLU A 132 18.41 -27.50 5.07
C GLU A 132 17.67 -28.61 5.84
N ARG A 133 17.03 -28.22 6.95
CA ARG A 133 16.20 -29.07 7.80
C ARG A 133 14.71 -28.77 7.65
N PHE A 134 14.41 -27.55 7.25
CA PHE A 134 13.06 -27.06 7.02
C PHE A 134 13.07 -25.98 5.96
N ARG A 135 11.96 -25.88 5.23
CA ARG A 135 11.69 -24.86 4.22
C ARG A 135 10.23 -24.42 4.34
N THR A 136 9.98 -23.12 4.23
CA THR A 136 8.61 -22.60 4.16
C THR A 136 7.92 -23.00 2.85
N ALA A 137 6.59 -23.12 2.89
CA ALA A 137 5.82 -23.20 1.66
C ALA A 137 6.07 -21.98 0.78
N VAL A 138 6.08 -22.20 -0.53
CA VAL A 138 6.30 -21.14 -1.55
C VAL A 138 4.97 -20.55 -2.03
N PHE A 139 3.90 -21.34 -1.95
CA PHE A 139 2.54 -20.94 -2.29
C PHE A 139 1.61 -21.38 -1.16
N GLU A 140 0.52 -20.66 -0.98
CA GLU A 140 -0.60 -21.11 -0.16
C GLU A 140 -1.27 -22.34 -0.76
N GLU A 141 -1.85 -23.16 0.12
CA GLU A 141 -2.75 -24.24 -0.28
C GLU A 141 -4.08 -23.65 -0.75
N ALA A 142 -4.70 -24.28 -1.76
CA ALA A 142 -6.04 -23.90 -2.19
C ALA A 142 -7.03 -24.12 -1.04
N VAL A 143 -7.87 -23.12 -0.79
CA VAL A 143 -8.91 -23.19 0.24
C VAL A 143 -10.10 -24.04 -0.22
N ASP A 144 -10.37 -24.06 -1.54
CA ASP A 144 -11.43 -24.81 -2.19
C ASP A 144 -11.07 -25.13 -3.66
N ALA A 145 -11.93 -25.93 -4.31
CA ALA A 145 -11.74 -26.33 -5.71
C ALA A 145 -11.81 -25.14 -6.70
N GLU A 146 -12.49 -24.05 -6.33
CA GLU A 146 -12.58 -22.84 -7.16
C GLU A 146 -11.27 -22.04 -7.11
N THR A 147 -10.56 -22.08 -5.99
CA THR A 147 -9.23 -21.48 -5.82
C THR A 147 -8.16 -22.34 -6.50
N GLU A 148 -8.35 -23.67 -6.53
CA GLU A 148 -7.41 -24.62 -7.12
C GLU A 148 -7.11 -24.32 -8.61
N GLN A 149 -8.15 -23.98 -9.40
CA GLN A 149 -7.97 -23.59 -10.82
C GLN A 149 -7.09 -22.34 -11.00
N TRP A 150 -7.01 -21.46 -10.00
CA TRP A 150 -6.27 -20.21 -10.07
C TRP A 150 -4.83 -20.31 -9.53
N LEU A 151 -4.44 -21.40 -8.89
CA LEU A 151 -3.12 -21.56 -8.25
C LEU A 151 -1.95 -21.25 -9.20
N SER A 152 -2.07 -21.62 -10.47
CA SER A 152 -1.06 -21.33 -11.49
C SER A 152 -0.91 -19.85 -11.82
N SER A 153 -1.93 -19.04 -11.52
CA SER A 153 -1.97 -17.60 -11.79
C SER A 153 -1.69 -16.75 -10.54
N ILE A 154 -1.91 -17.30 -9.34
CA ILE A 154 -1.61 -16.64 -8.06
C ILE A 154 -0.12 -16.36 -7.93
N VAL A 155 0.21 -15.16 -7.48
CA VAL A 155 1.59 -14.75 -7.19
C VAL A 155 2.02 -15.34 -5.84
N GLN A 156 3.26 -15.81 -5.74
CA GLN A 156 3.79 -16.27 -4.45
C GLN A 156 3.75 -15.15 -3.39
N PRO A 157 3.60 -15.48 -2.10
CA PRO A 157 3.69 -14.50 -1.02
C PRO A 157 5.04 -13.79 -1.05
N PHE A 158 4.99 -12.46 -1.09
CA PHE A 158 6.19 -11.63 -1.12
C PHE A 158 5.91 -10.25 -0.53
N ASN A 159 6.97 -9.59 -0.06
CA ASN A 159 6.91 -8.18 0.28
C ASN A 159 7.38 -7.36 -0.92
N ALA A 160 6.45 -6.67 -1.58
CA ALA A 160 6.76 -5.81 -2.72
C ALA A 160 7.84 -4.79 -2.35
N TYR A 161 8.80 -4.59 -3.27
CA TYR A 161 9.98 -3.73 -3.13
C TYR A 161 11.03 -4.21 -2.11
N SER A 162 10.93 -5.43 -1.59
CA SER A 162 12.03 -6.04 -0.84
C SER A 162 13.31 -6.07 -1.68
N ALA A 163 14.45 -5.80 -1.06
CA ALA A 163 15.74 -5.95 -1.72
C ALA A 163 15.96 -7.43 -2.10
N PRO A 164 16.49 -7.71 -3.30
CA PRO A 164 16.85 -9.07 -3.67
C PRO A 164 18.12 -9.50 -2.94
N GLY A 165 18.18 -10.76 -2.52
CA GLY A 165 19.38 -11.33 -1.90
C GLY A 165 19.07 -12.47 -0.95
N THR A 166 20.12 -13.17 -0.55
CA THR A 166 20.06 -14.24 0.45
C THR A 166 20.90 -13.82 1.65
N VAL A 167 20.32 -13.89 2.84
CA VAL A 167 20.99 -13.62 4.11
C VAL A 167 20.82 -14.82 5.03
N GLN A 168 21.82 -15.07 5.86
CA GLN A 168 21.82 -16.13 6.87
C GLN A 168 22.30 -15.53 8.20
N GLY A 169 21.63 -15.89 9.29
CA GLY A 169 21.99 -15.45 10.62
C GLY A 169 21.05 -16.05 11.66
N ASP A 170 21.40 -15.88 12.93
CA ASP A 170 20.52 -16.27 14.03
C ASP A 170 19.17 -15.58 13.93
N VAL A 171 18.13 -16.23 14.43
CA VAL A 171 16.77 -15.68 14.45
C VAL A 171 16.49 -14.98 15.77
N VAL A 172 15.97 -13.74 15.72
CA VAL A 172 15.48 -13.01 16.90
C VAL A 172 14.03 -12.61 16.70
N TYR A 173 13.17 -12.94 17.66
CA TYR A 173 11.79 -12.45 17.69
C TYR A 173 11.73 -11.01 18.19
N VAL A 174 11.10 -10.13 17.42
CA VAL A 174 11.05 -8.68 17.69
C VAL A 174 9.62 -8.16 17.89
N ASN A 175 8.70 -9.01 18.34
CA ASN A 175 7.30 -8.63 18.59
C ASN A 175 6.66 -7.98 17.34
N TYR A 176 6.17 -6.73 17.42
CA TYR A 176 5.59 -6.01 16.29
C TYR A 176 6.64 -5.17 15.53
N ALA A 177 7.94 -5.34 15.80
CA ALA A 177 9.03 -4.59 15.19
C ALA A 177 8.85 -3.06 15.29
N ARG A 178 8.25 -2.57 16.38
CA ARG A 178 8.19 -1.15 16.70
C ARG A 178 9.52 -0.72 17.31
N VAL A 179 9.81 0.58 17.30
CA VAL A 179 11.04 1.11 17.90
C VAL A 179 11.19 0.66 19.34
N GLU A 180 10.11 0.71 20.14
CA GLU A 180 10.10 0.27 21.53
C GLU A 180 10.35 -1.25 21.71
N ASP A 181 10.04 -2.07 20.71
CA ASP A 181 10.30 -3.51 20.75
C ASP A 181 11.81 -3.77 20.61
N TYR A 182 12.49 -3.03 19.73
CA TYR A 182 13.95 -3.10 19.58
C TYR A 182 14.70 -2.49 20.77
N GLU A 183 14.25 -1.34 21.27
CA GLU A 183 14.83 -0.72 22.47
C GLU A 183 14.71 -1.65 23.68
N ARG A 184 13.56 -2.32 23.85
CA ARG A 184 13.39 -3.32 24.90
C ARG A 184 14.37 -4.48 24.76
N LEU A 185 14.56 -5.01 23.55
CA LEU A 185 15.52 -6.09 23.30
C LEU A 185 16.93 -5.66 23.69
N ARG A 186 17.37 -4.49 23.22
CA ARG A 186 18.71 -3.95 23.49
C ARG A 186 18.92 -3.61 24.97
N ASP A 187 18.03 -2.81 25.54
CA ASP A 187 18.26 -2.13 26.83
C ASP A 187 17.83 -2.96 28.03
N GLN A 188 16.80 -3.80 27.87
CA GLN A 188 16.23 -4.57 28.98
C GLN A 188 16.60 -6.05 28.92
N LEU A 189 16.75 -6.61 27.72
CA LEU A 189 17.05 -8.03 27.52
C LEU A 189 18.50 -8.29 27.09
N GLY A 190 19.26 -7.24 26.72
CA GLY A 190 20.66 -7.35 26.30
C GLY A 190 20.84 -8.11 24.98
N ILE A 191 19.82 -8.11 24.11
CA ILE A 191 19.81 -8.80 22.81
C ILE A 191 20.15 -7.79 21.71
N ASP A 192 21.29 -8.01 21.04
CA ASP A 192 21.70 -7.27 19.83
C ASP A 192 21.21 -7.99 18.58
N VAL A 193 20.51 -7.27 17.69
CA VAL A 193 19.95 -7.79 16.43
C VAL A 193 20.85 -7.55 15.23
N THR A 194 21.99 -6.88 15.42
CA THR A 194 22.94 -6.57 14.34
C THR A 194 23.40 -7.86 13.63
N GLY A 195 23.20 -7.93 12.32
CA GLY A 195 23.54 -9.08 11.48
C GLY A 195 22.62 -10.30 11.64
N LYS A 196 21.55 -10.19 12.42
CA LYS A 196 20.59 -11.29 12.66
C LYS A 196 19.39 -11.21 11.73
N VAL A 197 18.72 -12.33 11.52
CA VAL A 197 17.42 -12.36 10.84
C VAL A 197 16.35 -12.14 11.91
N VAL A 198 15.56 -11.08 11.79
CA VAL A 198 14.48 -10.80 12.75
C VAL A 198 13.16 -11.37 12.26
N ILE A 199 12.34 -11.89 13.17
CA ILE A 199 10.98 -12.35 12.90
C ILE A 199 9.98 -11.51 13.70
N ALA A 200 8.98 -10.96 13.03
CA ALA A 200 8.00 -10.06 13.61
C ALA A 200 6.58 -10.39 13.16
N ARG A 201 5.60 -10.15 14.02
CA ARG A 201 4.18 -10.25 13.68
C ARG A 201 3.67 -9.00 12.97
N TYR A 202 2.72 -9.20 12.06
CA TYR A 202 1.91 -8.12 11.48
C TYR A 202 1.13 -7.35 12.55
N GLY A 203 0.69 -6.12 12.23
CA GLY A 203 -0.10 -5.28 13.12
C GLY A 203 0.66 -4.13 13.80
N LYS A 204 -0.09 -3.28 14.51
CA LYS A 204 0.31 -2.06 15.25
C LYS A 204 0.91 -0.91 14.42
N ILE A 205 1.86 -1.18 13.53
CA ILE A 205 2.51 -0.19 12.65
C ILE A 205 2.55 -0.69 11.20
N PHE A 206 2.81 0.21 10.26
CA PHE A 206 2.88 -0.16 8.84
C PHE A 206 4.06 -1.10 8.58
N ARG A 207 3.87 -2.11 7.72
CA ARG A 207 4.90 -3.12 7.42
C ARG A 207 6.21 -2.54 6.87
N GLY A 208 6.13 -1.44 6.12
CA GLY A 208 7.32 -0.72 5.64
C GLY A 208 8.12 -0.07 6.78
N GLU A 209 7.45 0.35 7.86
CA GLU A 209 8.13 0.87 9.05
C GLU A 209 8.85 -0.25 9.79
N LYS A 210 8.26 -1.45 9.88
CA LYS A 210 8.93 -2.64 10.44
C LYS A 210 10.25 -2.92 9.71
N ALA A 211 10.23 -2.88 8.37
CA ALA A 211 11.42 -3.08 7.54
C ALA A 211 12.46 -1.95 7.77
N LYS A 212 12.01 -0.70 7.81
CA LYS A 212 12.86 0.46 8.13
C LYS A 212 13.54 0.31 9.48
N TYR A 213 12.80 0.02 10.55
CA TYR A 213 13.37 -0.12 11.88
C TYR A 213 14.29 -1.34 11.98
N SER A 214 13.92 -2.47 11.38
CA SER A 214 14.81 -3.64 11.28
C SER A 214 16.18 -3.25 10.71
N GLN A 215 16.18 -2.47 9.62
CA GLN A 215 17.40 -1.97 8.99
C GLN A 215 18.16 -0.98 9.88
N GLU A 216 17.47 -0.02 10.49
CA GLU A 216 18.08 0.99 11.38
C GLU A 216 18.74 0.36 12.62
N PHE A 217 18.20 -0.73 13.14
CA PHE A 217 18.78 -1.53 14.22
C PHE A 217 19.79 -2.59 13.75
N GLY A 218 20.09 -2.64 12.44
CA GLY A 218 21.17 -3.46 11.89
C GLY A 218 20.82 -4.92 11.58
N ALA A 219 19.54 -5.29 11.58
CA ALA A 219 19.12 -6.63 11.18
C ALA A 219 19.50 -6.93 9.72
N ALA A 220 19.91 -8.17 9.45
CA ALA A 220 20.27 -8.63 8.11
C ALA A 220 19.04 -8.95 7.23
N GLY A 221 17.92 -9.32 7.85
CA GLY A 221 16.68 -9.65 7.15
C GLY A 221 15.48 -9.60 8.09
N LEU A 222 14.28 -9.46 7.52
CA LEU A 222 13.01 -9.40 8.25
C LEU A 222 12.04 -10.46 7.71
N ILE A 223 11.55 -11.31 8.60
CA ILE A 223 10.45 -12.23 8.36
C ILE A 223 9.20 -11.64 9.00
N LEU A 224 8.12 -11.54 8.22
CA LEU A 224 6.80 -11.14 8.71
C LEU A 224 5.85 -12.32 8.69
N TYR A 225 5.12 -12.52 9.79
CA TYR A 225 4.07 -13.53 9.88
C TYR A 225 2.79 -12.95 10.47
N THR A 226 1.66 -13.60 10.19
CA THR A 226 0.36 -13.25 10.75
C THR A 226 0.12 -14.10 11.99
N ASP A 227 0.07 -13.47 13.16
CA ASP A 227 -0.14 -14.18 14.42
C ASP A 227 -1.64 -14.45 14.63
N PRO A 228 -2.06 -15.70 14.94
CA PRO A 228 -3.45 -15.99 15.25
C PRO A 228 -4.02 -15.16 16.41
N GLU A 229 -3.20 -14.72 17.37
CA GLU A 229 -3.63 -13.82 18.45
C GLU A 229 -4.19 -12.49 17.91
N ASP A 230 -3.71 -12.04 16.74
CA ASP A 230 -4.10 -10.78 16.11
C ASP A 230 -5.22 -10.94 15.06
N THR A 231 -5.47 -12.14 14.55
CA THR A 231 -6.38 -12.37 13.40
C THR A 231 -7.52 -13.32 13.67
N VAL A 232 -7.37 -14.25 14.61
CA VAL A 232 -8.46 -15.10 15.06
C VAL A 232 -9.10 -14.38 16.23
N GLY A 233 -10.22 -13.70 15.98
CA GLY A 233 -11.07 -13.19 17.09
C GLY A 233 -11.40 -14.32 18.06
N SER A 234 -11.75 -14.02 19.32
CA SER A 234 -12.26 -15.03 20.25
C SER A 234 -13.47 -15.72 19.60
N GLY A 235 -13.24 -16.89 18.99
CA GLY A 235 -14.20 -17.50 18.08
C GLY A 235 -15.57 -17.60 18.75
N GLY A 236 -16.58 -17.02 18.12
CA GLY A 236 -17.95 -17.48 18.35
C GLY A 236 -17.97 -18.98 18.02
N GLU A 237 -18.62 -19.76 18.88
CA GLU A 237 -18.81 -21.20 18.71
C GLU A 237 -19.11 -21.53 17.25
N ALA A 238 -18.27 -22.38 16.66
CA ALA A 238 -18.62 -23.07 15.44
C ALA A 238 -19.79 -23.99 15.78
N ASP A 239 -21.01 -23.58 15.44
CA ASP A 239 -22.16 -24.49 15.44
C ASP A 239 -21.84 -25.64 14.48
N MET A 240 -21.74 -26.83 15.07
CA MET A 240 -21.60 -28.13 14.40
C MET A 240 -22.83 -28.50 13.59
#